data_AF-A0A1H0PWD7-F1
#
_entry.id   AF-A0A1H0PWD7-F1
#
_cell.length_a   1.000
_cell.length_b   1.000
_cell.length_c   1.000
_cell.angle_alpha   90.00
_cell.angle_beta   90.00
_cell.angle_gamma   90.00
#
_symmetry.space_group_name_H-M   'P 1'
#
loop_
_entity.id
_entity.type
_entity.pdbx_description
1 polymer ?
#
loop_
_entity_poly.entity_id
_entity_poly.type
_entity_poly.pdbx_seq_one_letter_code
_entity_poly.pdbx_strand_id
1 'polypeptide(L)'
;MVRKKIGQDARMVHVAYAMTDKQGTYSKYIGTSIYSLFARTDAWVTVHLLHDETLTEQNRDYFIELARSCGQQMFFYNMAELCQDILQEAREIFKEAVDTDYYTPAALYRILAARVLPKNVKRLIYLDADTIVNMDIRKFWEIFMDNHPIGAVGERDLMNHYQRQVDKSIDEKLYLFKNSWTDSDSCFNSGVLIMDLERLRNMGDILLPGLQFLVQHQDECQFFDQDILNYFFSRDYMHLPWNYNILQHWDRKWGEPELREGIYHYMGRTLRLNFADPRDSVFYEAFVHTPWCNAEYICKSLIVTRDVISGNIHKNNELNRRAAAVWGRRRRVFVGPKENEEKLREMFFLQDVEPYVALEEGWEKTGLHLPYDLSTHVYVFFLDTFPELRKQLEEAGWQEWEDFIDGKALILPRPAHLLDEYRIFMVM
;
A
#
# COMPACT_ATOMS: atom_id res chain seq x y z
N MET A 1 -43.74 -15.13 -20.60
CA MET A 1 -42.47 -14.64 -20.02
C MET A 1 -42.77 -13.92 -18.72
N VAL A 2 -42.52 -14.57 -17.58
CA VAL A 2 -42.64 -13.94 -16.27
C VAL A 2 -41.39 -13.09 -16.07
N ARG A 3 -41.50 -11.77 -16.19
CA ARG A 3 -40.45 -10.84 -15.77
C ARG A 3 -40.34 -10.97 -14.24
N LYS A 4 -39.32 -11.73 -13.77
CA LYS A 4 -38.96 -11.77 -12.35
C LYS A 4 -38.65 -10.33 -11.94
N LYS A 5 -39.39 -9.81 -10.95
CA LYS A 5 -39.11 -8.53 -10.30
C LYS A 5 -37.70 -8.62 -9.70
N ILE A 6 -36.83 -7.72 -10.14
CA ILE A 6 -35.54 -7.43 -9.51
C ILE A 6 -35.83 -7.09 -8.05
N GLY A 7 -35.35 -7.91 -7.12
CA GLY A 7 -35.49 -7.67 -5.68
C GLY A 7 -34.80 -6.36 -5.28
N GLN A 8 -35.18 -5.79 -4.14
CA GLN A 8 -34.54 -4.57 -3.61
C GLN A 8 -33.01 -4.72 -3.45
N ASP A 9 -32.51 -5.95 -3.24
CA ASP A 9 -31.07 -6.28 -3.18
C ASP A 9 -30.31 -6.05 -4.49
N ALA A 10 -30.96 -6.03 -5.65
CA ALA A 10 -30.30 -5.81 -6.93
C ALA A 10 -30.18 -4.32 -7.30
N ARG A 11 -30.68 -3.40 -6.46
CA ARG A 11 -30.41 -1.96 -6.60
C ARG A 11 -29.20 -1.47 -5.80
N MET A 12 -28.76 -2.25 -4.82
CA MET A 12 -27.67 -1.89 -3.90
C MET A 12 -26.49 -2.84 -4.10
N VAL A 13 -25.39 -2.34 -4.65
CA VAL A 13 -24.14 -3.07 -4.84
C VAL A 13 -23.27 -2.85 -3.61
N HIS A 14 -22.82 -3.92 -2.97
CA HIS A 14 -21.86 -3.86 -1.87
C HIS A 14 -20.46 -4.12 -2.39
N VAL A 15 -19.54 -3.18 -2.16
CA VAL A 15 -18.13 -3.29 -2.56
C VAL A 15 -17.26 -3.14 -1.33
N ALA A 16 -16.24 -3.97 -1.15
CA ALA A 16 -15.26 -3.83 -0.09
C ALA A 16 -13.85 -3.59 -0.63
N TYR A 17 -13.11 -2.80 0.14
CA TYR A 17 -11.66 -2.60 0.01
C TYR A 17 -11.03 -2.89 1.37
N ALA A 18 -9.77 -3.32 1.38
CA ALA A 18 -9.00 -3.49 2.61
C ALA A 18 -7.69 -2.69 2.55
N MET A 19 -7.26 -2.15 3.69
CA MET A 19 -5.96 -1.45 3.76
C MET A 19 -5.30 -1.45 5.14
N THR A 20 -3.97 -1.38 5.07
CA THR A 20 -3.03 -1.00 6.13
C THR A 20 -2.13 0.04 5.47
N ASP A 21 -2.35 1.31 5.75
CA ASP A 21 -1.77 2.45 5.05
C ASP A 21 -0.65 3.16 5.85
N LYS A 22 0.37 2.39 6.25
CA LYS A 22 1.51 2.89 7.05
C LYS A 22 2.23 4.10 6.43
N GLN A 23 2.18 4.26 5.11
CA GLN A 23 2.90 5.29 4.36
C GLN A 23 1.97 6.37 3.78
N GLY A 24 0.65 6.31 4.01
CA GLY A 24 -0.32 7.22 3.39
C GLY A 24 -0.41 7.08 1.86
N THR A 25 -0.02 5.92 1.32
CA THR A 25 0.02 5.64 -0.11
C THR A 25 -1.15 4.81 -0.60
N TYR A 26 -1.73 3.95 0.23
CA TYR A 26 -2.85 3.08 -0.16
C TYR A 26 -4.18 3.83 -0.23
N SER A 27 -4.41 4.81 0.65
CA SER A 27 -5.67 5.57 0.68
C SER A 27 -5.98 6.24 -0.66
N LYS A 28 -4.98 6.84 -1.31
CA LYS A 28 -5.14 7.48 -2.63
C LYS A 28 -5.46 6.46 -3.74
N TYR A 29 -4.90 5.25 -3.68
CA TYR A 29 -5.19 4.21 -4.69
C TYR A 29 -6.62 3.69 -4.53
N ILE A 30 -7.02 3.39 -3.30
CA ILE A 30 -8.41 3.00 -3.00
C ILE A 30 -9.37 4.13 -3.38
N GLY A 31 -9.07 5.38 -3.04
CA GLY A 31 -9.88 6.52 -3.43
C GLY A 31 -10.03 6.64 -4.96
N THR A 32 -8.95 6.38 -5.70
CA THR A 32 -8.98 6.35 -7.17
C THR A 32 -9.85 5.21 -7.69
N SER A 33 -9.72 4.01 -7.12
CA SER A 33 -10.55 2.86 -7.46
C SER A 33 -12.03 3.14 -7.20
N ILE A 34 -12.36 3.67 -6.01
CA ILE A 34 -13.73 4.04 -5.62
C ILE A 34 -14.30 5.08 -6.58
N TYR A 35 -13.54 6.13 -6.94
CA TYR A 35 -14.03 7.11 -7.92
C TYR A 35 -14.28 6.45 -9.28
N SER A 36 -13.35 5.63 -9.76
CA SER A 36 -13.48 4.94 -11.06
C SER A 36 -14.74 4.07 -11.14
N LEU A 37 -15.09 3.43 -10.01
CA LEU A 37 -16.29 2.66 -9.76
C LEU A 37 -17.55 3.54 -9.78
N PHE A 38 -17.59 4.60 -8.96
CA PHE A 38 -18.76 5.49 -8.86
C PHE A 38 -19.05 6.23 -10.16
N ALA A 39 -18.03 6.66 -10.89
CA ALA A 39 -18.17 7.42 -12.13
C ALA A 39 -18.77 6.60 -13.29
N ARG A 40 -18.87 5.28 -13.17
CA ARG A 40 -19.27 4.37 -14.25
C ARG A 40 -20.53 3.55 -13.96
N THR A 41 -21.25 3.87 -12.89
CA THR A 41 -22.48 3.15 -12.54
C THR A 41 -23.56 4.09 -12.02
N ASP A 42 -24.80 3.84 -12.46
CA ASP A 42 -26.00 4.47 -11.88
C ASP A 42 -26.57 3.65 -10.71
N ALA A 43 -25.92 2.55 -10.33
CA ALA A 43 -26.32 1.77 -9.17
C ALA A 43 -26.14 2.54 -7.87
N TRP A 44 -26.94 2.20 -6.87
CA TRP A 44 -26.59 2.57 -5.50
C TRP A 44 -25.45 1.67 -5.05
N VAL A 45 -24.31 2.24 -4.70
CA VAL A 45 -23.13 1.52 -4.25
C VAL A 45 -22.87 1.86 -2.79
N THR A 46 -22.72 0.82 -1.97
CA THR A 46 -22.24 0.93 -0.60
C THR A 46 -20.83 0.37 -0.52
N VAL A 47 -19.87 1.23 -0.21
CA VAL A 47 -18.47 0.84 0.00
C VAL A 47 -18.24 0.46 1.47
N HIS A 48 -17.53 -0.63 1.70
CA HIS A 48 -17.10 -1.10 3.01
C HIS A 48 -15.57 -1.06 3.07
N LEU A 49 -14.99 -0.12 3.80
CA LEU A 49 -13.55 -0.04 3.97
C LEU A 49 -13.12 -0.77 5.25
N LEU A 50 -12.41 -1.88 5.05
CA LEU A 50 -11.80 -2.69 6.10
C LEU A 50 -10.40 -2.12 6.37
N HIS A 51 -10.21 -1.46 7.50
CA HIS A 51 -8.98 -0.73 7.80
C HIS A 51 -8.43 -1.10 9.18
N ASP A 52 -7.27 -0.57 9.53
CA ASP A 52 -6.73 -0.57 10.88
C ASP A 52 -6.42 0.86 11.35
N GLU A 53 -5.67 1.00 12.44
CA GLU A 53 -5.27 2.28 13.04
C GLU A 53 -4.47 3.19 12.10
N THR A 54 -3.99 2.69 10.95
CA THR A 54 -3.23 3.51 9.99
C THR A 54 -4.12 4.46 9.17
N LEU A 55 -5.45 4.31 9.22
CA LEU A 55 -6.38 5.26 8.60
C LEU A 55 -6.40 6.58 9.38
N THR A 56 -5.71 7.58 8.84
CA THR A 56 -5.70 8.94 9.40
C THR A 56 -7.06 9.63 9.29
N GLU A 57 -7.34 10.58 10.19
CA GLU A 57 -8.55 11.40 10.13
C GLU A 57 -8.68 12.14 8.79
N GLN A 58 -7.58 12.70 8.28
CA GLN A 58 -7.55 13.36 6.98
C GLN A 58 -7.97 12.43 5.83
N ASN A 59 -7.42 11.21 5.77
CA ASN A 59 -7.80 10.26 4.72
C ASN A 59 -9.24 9.77 4.89
N ARG A 60 -9.71 9.60 6.13
CA ARG A 60 -11.12 9.30 6.42
C ARG A 60 -12.03 10.39 5.89
N ASP A 61 -11.69 11.66 6.11
CA ASP A 61 -12.46 12.80 5.59
C ASP A 61 -12.47 12.84 4.07
N TYR A 62 -11.33 12.58 3.42
CA TYR A 62 -11.25 12.46 1.96
C TYR A 62 -12.14 11.33 1.41
N PHE A 63 -12.18 10.17 2.05
CA PHE A 63 -13.10 9.09 1.67
C PHE A 63 -14.57 9.51 1.81
N ILE A 64 -14.92 10.18 2.90
CA ILE A 64 -16.27 10.68 3.15
C ILE A 64 -16.67 11.73 2.11
N GLU A 65 -15.77 12.67 1.81
CA GLU A 65 -15.97 13.70 0.78
C GLU A 65 -16.19 13.07 -0.58
N LEU A 66 -15.34 12.11 -0.98
CA LEU A 66 -15.47 11.37 -2.23
C LEU A 66 -16.82 10.65 -2.35
N ALA A 67 -17.23 9.90 -1.31
CA ALA A 67 -18.51 9.22 -1.33
C ALA A 67 -19.69 10.20 -1.43
N ARG A 68 -19.64 11.31 -0.68
CA ARG A 68 -20.68 12.35 -0.72
C ARG A 68 -20.75 13.05 -2.07
N SER A 69 -19.62 13.40 -2.67
CA SER A 69 -19.58 14.11 -3.96
C SER A 69 -20.15 13.26 -5.10
N CYS A 70 -20.01 11.94 -5.02
CA CYS A 70 -20.63 10.98 -5.93
C CYS A 70 -22.07 10.57 -5.55
N GLY A 71 -22.60 11.05 -4.41
CA GLY A 71 -23.94 10.69 -3.93
C GLY A 71 -24.07 9.23 -3.47
N GLN A 72 -22.96 8.61 -3.04
CA GLN A 72 -22.87 7.20 -2.65
C GLN A 72 -22.60 7.05 -1.15
N GLN A 73 -22.62 5.80 -0.65
CA GLN A 73 -22.42 5.50 0.77
C GLN A 73 -21.12 4.75 1.03
N MET A 74 -20.54 4.99 2.21
CA MET A 74 -19.34 4.31 2.66
C MET A 74 -19.38 4.08 4.18
N PHE A 75 -18.95 2.89 4.59
CA PHE A 75 -18.79 2.49 5.99
C PHE A 75 -17.35 2.07 6.25
N PHE A 76 -16.89 2.30 7.48
CA PHE A 76 -15.54 2.05 7.92
C PHE A 76 -15.56 1.00 9.03
N TYR A 77 -14.65 0.02 8.95
CA TYR A 77 -14.55 -1.08 9.90
C TYR A 77 -13.10 -1.16 10.37
N ASN A 78 -12.85 -0.78 11.63
CA ASN A 78 -11.54 -0.98 12.24
C ASN A 78 -11.37 -2.47 12.56
N MET A 79 -10.67 -3.19 11.70
CA MET A 79 -10.45 -4.62 11.79
C MET A 79 -9.55 -5.00 12.96
N ALA A 80 -8.60 -4.14 13.32
CA ALA A 80 -7.73 -4.37 14.48
C ALA A 80 -8.54 -4.42 15.78
N GLU A 81 -9.57 -3.57 15.89
CA GLU A 81 -10.51 -3.58 17.02
C GLU A 81 -11.55 -4.71 16.89
N LEU A 82 -12.24 -4.80 15.74
CA LEU A 82 -13.38 -5.71 15.55
C LEU A 82 -13.00 -7.20 15.52
N CYS A 83 -11.75 -7.50 15.18
CA CYS A 83 -11.22 -8.86 15.05
C CYS A 83 -9.99 -9.08 15.92
N GLN A 84 -9.87 -8.35 17.04
CA GLN A 84 -8.69 -8.42 17.92
C GLN A 84 -8.35 -9.86 18.34
N ASP A 85 -9.35 -10.66 18.70
CA ASP A 85 -9.20 -12.04 19.15
C ASP A 85 -8.55 -12.93 18.09
N ILE A 86 -9.15 -12.98 16.91
CA ILE A 86 -8.69 -13.84 15.81
C ILE A 86 -7.39 -13.32 15.19
N LEU A 87 -7.18 -12.00 15.14
CA LEU A 87 -5.93 -11.42 14.65
C LEU A 87 -4.77 -11.66 15.61
N GLN A 88 -5.02 -11.71 16.92
CA GLN A 88 -4.00 -12.09 17.90
C GLN A 88 -3.59 -13.56 17.72
N GLU A 89 -4.56 -14.46 17.59
CA GLU A 89 -4.28 -15.88 17.34
C GLU A 89 -3.58 -16.11 15.99
N ALA A 90 -4.01 -15.39 14.95
CA ALA A 90 -3.36 -15.41 13.63
C ALA A 90 -1.88 -15.02 13.72
N ARG A 91 -1.54 -13.98 14.50
CA ARG A 91 -0.14 -13.56 14.75
C ARG A 91 0.65 -14.63 15.48
N GLU A 92 0.03 -15.42 16.33
CA GLU A 92 0.70 -16.50 17.06
C GLU A 92 1.00 -17.72 16.17
N ILE A 93 0.09 -18.06 15.26
CA ILE A 93 0.27 -19.13 14.27
C ILE A 93 1.35 -18.74 13.26
N PHE A 94 1.35 -17.48 12.80
CA PHE A 94 2.14 -17.03 11.66
C PHE A 94 3.29 -16.09 12.03
N LYS A 95 3.94 -16.32 13.19
CA LYS A 95 4.97 -15.42 13.75
C LYS A 95 6.12 -15.09 12.79
N GLU A 96 6.57 -16.07 11.99
CA GLU A 96 7.79 -15.94 11.16
C GLU A 96 7.55 -15.19 9.83
N ALA A 97 6.32 -15.11 9.34
CA ALA A 97 6.00 -14.43 8.09
C ALA A 97 5.60 -12.94 8.26
N VAL A 98 5.40 -12.50 9.50
CA VAL A 98 5.13 -11.10 9.86
C VAL A 98 6.34 -10.18 9.63
N ASP A 99 7.54 -10.74 9.46
CA ASP A 99 8.80 -10.00 9.24
C ASP A 99 9.18 -9.80 7.77
N THR A 100 8.25 -10.04 6.83
CA THR A 100 8.47 -9.73 5.41
C THR A 100 7.76 -8.43 5.01
N ASP A 101 8.43 -7.59 4.21
CA ASP A 101 7.84 -6.37 3.60
C ASP A 101 6.58 -6.66 2.73
N TYR A 102 6.30 -7.94 2.44
CA TYR A 102 5.23 -8.40 1.56
C TYR A 102 3.92 -8.72 2.28
N TYR A 103 3.94 -8.91 3.60
CA TYR A 103 2.73 -9.24 4.35
C TYR A 103 2.15 -8.01 5.06
N THR A 104 0.94 -7.62 4.66
CA THR A 104 0.14 -6.62 5.40
C THR A 104 -1.08 -7.29 6.01
N PRO A 105 -1.42 -7.00 7.28
CA PRO A 105 -2.67 -7.48 7.90
C PRO A 105 -3.91 -7.22 7.03
N ALA A 106 -3.90 -6.13 6.26
CA ALA A 106 -4.91 -5.77 5.27
C ALA A 106 -5.27 -6.90 4.30
N ALA A 107 -4.30 -7.65 3.81
CA ALA A 107 -4.53 -8.72 2.84
C ALA A 107 -5.48 -9.79 3.39
N LEU A 108 -5.41 -10.06 4.70
CA LEU A 108 -6.31 -10.98 5.40
C LEU A 108 -7.70 -10.41 5.69
N TYR A 109 -7.87 -9.08 5.72
CA TYR A 109 -9.16 -8.49 6.09
C TYR A 109 -10.27 -8.87 5.11
N ARG A 110 -9.94 -9.17 3.85
CA ARG A 110 -10.89 -9.70 2.87
C ARG A 110 -11.53 -11.02 3.32
N ILE A 111 -10.74 -11.89 3.95
CA ILE A 111 -11.21 -13.19 4.49
C ILE A 111 -12.16 -12.96 5.66
N LEU A 112 -11.86 -11.95 6.49
CA LEU A 112 -12.67 -11.59 7.66
C LEU A 112 -13.93 -10.77 7.33
N ALA A 113 -14.13 -10.36 6.07
CA ALA A 113 -15.27 -9.52 5.67
C ALA A 113 -16.62 -10.13 6.07
N ALA A 114 -16.80 -11.45 5.90
CA ALA A 114 -18.03 -12.16 6.25
C ALA A 114 -18.34 -12.13 7.76
N ARG A 115 -17.31 -12.02 8.60
CA ARG A 115 -17.41 -11.94 10.07
C ARG A 115 -17.89 -10.56 10.52
N VAL A 116 -17.38 -9.49 9.91
CA VAL A 116 -17.61 -8.10 10.38
C VAL A 116 -18.76 -7.38 9.68
N LEU A 117 -19.05 -7.69 8.41
CA LEU A 117 -20.11 -7.01 7.68
C LEU A 117 -21.50 -7.38 8.24
N PRO A 118 -22.45 -6.43 8.28
CA PRO A 118 -23.81 -6.67 8.76
C PRO A 118 -24.48 -7.90 8.13
N LYS A 119 -25.29 -8.63 8.91
CA LYS A 119 -25.92 -9.90 8.47
C LYS A 119 -26.84 -9.75 7.25
N ASN A 120 -27.39 -8.56 7.02
CA ASN A 120 -28.19 -8.26 5.83
C ASN A 120 -27.34 -8.08 4.56
N VAL A 121 -26.03 -7.85 4.67
CA VAL A 121 -25.11 -7.88 3.53
C VAL A 121 -24.80 -9.34 3.20
N LYS A 122 -25.47 -9.90 2.19
CA LYS A 122 -25.37 -11.31 1.78
C LYS A 122 -24.39 -11.56 0.65
N ARG A 123 -24.11 -10.53 -0.15
CA ARG A 123 -23.19 -10.59 -1.29
C ARG A 123 -22.22 -9.43 -1.19
N LEU A 124 -21.00 -9.62 -1.68
CA LEU A 124 -19.95 -8.60 -1.65
C LEU A 124 -19.08 -8.73 -2.89
N ILE A 125 -18.78 -7.62 -3.55
CA ILE A 125 -17.62 -7.54 -4.45
C ILE A 125 -16.44 -7.05 -3.60
N TYR A 126 -15.32 -7.75 -3.65
CA TYR A 126 -14.07 -7.29 -3.08
C TYR A 126 -13.13 -6.83 -4.20
N LEU A 127 -12.46 -5.70 -3.98
CA LEU A 127 -11.47 -5.13 -4.88
C LEU A 127 -10.19 -4.78 -4.11
N ASP A 128 -9.03 -5.18 -4.66
CA ASP A 128 -7.73 -4.72 -4.18
C ASP A 128 -7.57 -3.21 -4.37
N ALA A 129 -6.70 -2.62 -3.55
CA ALA A 129 -6.46 -1.18 -3.52
C ALA A 129 -5.93 -0.60 -4.83
N ASP A 130 -5.24 -1.41 -5.63
CA ASP A 130 -4.61 -1.08 -6.90
C ASP A 130 -5.46 -1.54 -8.10
N THR A 131 -6.78 -1.53 -7.95
CA THR A 131 -7.73 -1.78 -9.04
C THR A 131 -8.32 -0.50 -9.61
N ILE A 132 -8.65 -0.46 -10.89
CA ILE A 132 -9.45 0.59 -11.54
C ILE A 132 -10.60 -0.04 -12.29
N VAL A 133 -11.81 0.37 -11.92
CA VAL A 133 -13.04 -0.14 -12.53
C VAL A 133 -13.31 0.67 -13.80
N ASN A 134 -13.18 0.03 -14.96
CA ASN A 134 -13.50 0.58 -16.27
C ASN A 134 -14.73 -0.12 -16.88
N MET A 135 -15.77 -0.31 -16.08
CA MET A 135 -17.03 -0.93 -16.48
C MET A 135 -18.17 -0.56 -15.53
N ASP A 136 -19.42 -0.82 -15.91
CA ASP A 136 -20.53 -0.76 -14.96
C ASP A 136 -20.47 -1.97 -14.01
N ILE A 137 -20.20 -1.70 -12.73
CA ILE A 137 -20.04 -2.73 -11.69
C ILE A 137 -21.28 -3.62 -11.52
N ARG A 138 -22.48 -3.16 -11.93
CA ARG A 138 -23.69 -3.99 -11.89
C ARG A 138 -23.54 -5.27 -12.69
N LYS A 139 -22.83 -5.21 -13.82
CA LYS A 139 -22.55 -6.40 -14.64
C LYS A 139 -21.82 -7.48 -13.83
N PHE A 140 -20.91 -7.07 -12.96
CA PHE A 140 -20.21 -7.98 -12.05
C PHE A 140 -21.12 -8.45 -10.91
N TRP A 141 -21.86 -7.52 -10.29
CA TRP A 141 -22.76 -7.81 -9.17
C TRP A 141 -23.87 -8.82 -9.52
N GLU A 142 -24.40 -8.76 -10.74
CA GLU A 142 -25.52 -9.56 -11.21
C GLU A 142 -25.11 -10.96 -11.71
N ILE A 143 -23.82 -11.31 -11.65
CA ILE A 143 -23.37 -12.66 -12.03
C ILE A 143 -24.11 -13.70 -11.19
N PHE A 144 -24.56 -14.74 -11.88
CA PHE A 144 -25.12 -15.93 -11.26
C PHE A 144 -23.97 -16.79 -10.74
N MET A 145 -23.89 -16.92 -9.42
CA MET A 145 -22.80 -17.60 -8.71
C MET A 145 -22.91 -19.13 -8.72
N ASP A 146 -23.98 -19.69 -9.28
CA ASP A 146 -24.27 -21.14 -9.32
C ASP A 146 -23.99 -21.89 -8.00
N ASN A 147 -24.39 -21.30 -6.88
CA ASN A 147 -24.15 -21.82 -5.52
C ASN A 147 -22.68 -21.87 -5.06
N HIS A 148 -21.73 -21.35 -5.83
CA HIS A 148 -20.35 -21.20 -5.37
C HIS A 148 -20.22 -20.11 -4.28
N PRO A 149 -19.40 -20.34 -3.24
CA PRO A 149 -19.15 -19.37 -2.18
C PRO A 149 -18.42 -18.12 -2.69
N ILE A 150 -17.57 -18.27 -3.71
CA ILE A 150 -16.82 -17.17 -4.31
C ILE A 150 -16.78 -17.31 -5.84
N GLY A 151 -16.47 -16.22 -6.52
CA GLY A 151 -16.18 -16.16 -7.94
C GLY A 151 -14.97 -15.28 -8.18
N ALA A 152 -14.09 -15.73 -9.07
CA ALA A 152 -12.81 -15.10 -9.36
C ALA A 152 -12.39 -15.38 -10.79
N VAL A 153 -11.48 -14.57 -11.33
CA VAL A 153 -10.82 -14.87 -12.61
C VAL A 153 -9.70 -15.87 -12.36
N GLY A 154 -9.82 -17.05 -12.96
CA GLY A 154 -8.79 -18.08 -12.91
C GLY A 154 -7.58 -17.72 -13.77
N GLU A 155 -6.41 -18.25 -13.42
CA GLU A 155 -5.21 -18.11 -14.26
C GLU A 155 -5.41 -18.71 -15.64
N ARG A 156 -6.06 -19.88 -15.70
CA ARG A 156 -6.41 -20.51 -16.97
C ARG A 156 -7.21 -19.58 -17.88
N ASP A 157 -8.15 -18.82 -17.31
CA ASP A 157 -8.98 -17.87 -18.07
C ASP A 157 -8.14 -16.76 -18.68
N LEU A 158 -7.16 -16.22 -17.92
CA LEU A 158 -6.19 -15.24 -18.42
C LEU A 158 -5.25 -15.84 -19.46
N MET A 159 -4.70 -17.03 -19.22
CA MET A 159 -3.82 -17.72 -20.16
C MET A 159 -4.50 -18.00 -21.50
N ASN A 160 -5.74 -18.48 -21.45
CA ASN A 160 -6.54 -18.72 -22.64
C ASN A 160 -6.81 -17.42 -23.40
N HIS A 161 -7.13 -16.33 -22.69
CA HIS A 161 -7.37 -15.02 -23.30
C HIS A 161 -6.15 -14.52 -24.09
N TYR A 162 -4.97 -14.51 -23.45
CA TYR A 162 -3.74 -14.02 -24.06
C TYR A 162 -3.04 -15.07 -24.93
N GLN A 163 -3.70 -16.21 -25.22
CA GLN A 163 -3.17 -17.32 -26.04
C GLN A 163 -1.79 -17.81 -25.56
N ARG A 164 -1.59 -17.85 -24.24
CA ARG A 164 -0.34 -18.31 -23.64
C ARG A 164 -0.50 -19.79 -23.29
N GLN A 165 0.42 -20.60 -23.81
CA GLN A 165 0.57 -21.96 -23.36
C GLN A 165 1.39 -21.96 -22.06
N VAL A 166 1.18 -22.98 -21.21
CA VAL A 166 2.12 -23.31 -20.13
C VAL A 166 3.42 -23.77 -20.80
N ASP A 167 4.30 -22.83 -21.12
CA ASP A 167 5.65 -23.18 -21.54
C ASP A 167 6.43 -23.59 -20.29
N LYS A 168 6.55 -24.91 -20.07
CA LYS A 168 7.28 -25.50 -18.95
C LYS A 168 8.76 -25.09 -18.87
N SER A 169 9.29 -24.37 -19.87
CA SER A 169 10.68 -23.95 -19.96
C SER A 169 10.92 -22.44 -19.81
N ILE A 170 9.87 -21.60 -19.74
CA ILE A 170 10.01 -20.14 -19.70
C ILE A 170 9.59 -19.58 -18.34
N ASP A 171 10.57 -19.17 -17.54
CA ASP A 171 10.44 -18.43 -16.28
C ASP A 171 9.67 -19.14 -15.15
N GLU A 172 10.41 -19.81 -14.26
CA GLU A 172 9.97 -20.18 -12.91
C GLU A 172 9.42 -18.98 -12.10
N LYS A 173 9.69 -17.74 -12.54
CA LYS A 173 9.19 -16.51 -11.90
C LYS A 173 7.86 -15.98 -12.47
N LEU A 174 7.41 -16.48 -13.63
CA LEU A 174 6.14 -16.07 -14.25
C LEU A 174 5.00 -17.05 -13.96
N TYR A 175 5.33 -18.30 -13.59
CA TYR A 175 4.36 -19.32 -13.20
C TYR A 175 4.28 -19.39 -11.69
N LEU A 176 3.41 -18.57 -11.13
CA LEU A 176 3.31 -18.29 -9.71
C LEU A 176 2.68 -19.42 -8.87
N PHE A 177 2.28 -20.56 -9.46
CA PHE A 177 1.37 -21.49 -8.75
C PHE A 177 1.57 -22.97 -9.09
N LYS A 178 2.81 -23.43 -9.22
CA LYS A 178 3.06 -24.88 -9.23
C LYS A 178 3.32 -25.34 -7.80
N ASN A 179 2.24 -25.56 -7.07
CA ASN A 179 2.26 -26.07 -5.71
C ASN A 179 1.62 -27.46 -5.74
N SER A 180 1.92 -28.34 -4.78
CA SER A 180 1.49 -29.74 -4.83
C SER A 180 -0.01 -29.95 -4.59
N TRP A 181 -0.78 -28.88 -4.35
CA TRP A 181 -2.22 -28.89 -4.03
C TRP A 181 -3.10 -28.09 -4.98
N THR A 182 -2.54 -27.29 -5.88
CA THR A 182 -3.29 -26.52 -6.89
C THR A 182 -2.60 -26.57 -8.25
N ASP A 183 -3.37 -26.34 -9.31
CA ASP A 183 -2.85 -26.24 -10.68
C ASP A 183 -3.41 -25.00 -11.38
N SER A 184 -2.92 -24.73 -12.59
CA SER A 184 -3.34 -23.55 -13.36
C SER A 184 -4.84 -23.52 -13.67
N ASP A 185 -5.52 -24.67 -13.66
CA ASP A 185 -6.95 -24.78 -13.92
C ASP A 185 -7.78 -24.46 -12.65
N SER A 186 -7.16 -24.51 -11.48
CA SER A 186 -7.81 -24.36 -10.18
C SER A 186 -7.32 -23.16 -9.36
N CYS A 187 -6.27 -22.46 -9.81
CA CYS A 187 -5.80 -21.22 -9.22
C CYS A 187 -6.48 -19.97 -9.78
N PHE A 188 -6.79 -19.02 -8.89
CA PHE A 188 -7.32 -17.71 -9.22
C PHE A 188 -6.62 -16.58 -8.46
N ASN A 189 -6.67 -15.37 -9.03
CA ASN A 189 -6.18 -14.17 -8.35
C ASN A 189 -7.19 -13.67 -7.30
N SER A 190 -6.72 -13.34 -6.10
CA SER A 190 -7.59 -12.90 -4.99
C SER A 190 -7.97 -11.42 -5.04
N GLY A 191 -7.41 -10.63 -5.96
CA GLY A 191 -7.56 -9.18 -5.96
C GLY A 191 -8.90 -8.66 -6.46
N VAL A 192 -9.67 -9.49 -7.16
CA VAL A 192 -11.05 -9.17 -7.54
C VAL A 192 -11.92 -10.40 -7.32
N LEU A 193 -12.84 -10.30 -6.37
CA LEU A 193 -13.69 -11.41 -5.95
C LEU A 193 -15.15 -10.97 -5.89
N ILE A 194 -16.06 -11.87 -6.27
CA ILE A 194 -17.45 -11.78 -5.87
C ILE A 194 -17.72 -12.88 -4.84
N MET A 195 -18.34 -12.53 -3.72
CA MET A 195 -18.46 -13.39 -2.55
C MET A 195 -19.92 -13.52 -2.13
N ASP A 196 -20.34 -14.75 -1.85
CA ASP A 196 -21.59 -15.05 -1.13
C ASP A 196 -21.28 -15.08 0.37
N LEU A 197 -21.48 -13.94 1.04
CA LEU A 197 -21.21 -13.81 2.47
C LEU A 197 -22.13 -14.66 3.34
N GLU A 198 -23.33 -15.01 2.85
CA GLU A 198 -24.21 -15.93 3.59
C GLU A 198 -23.61 -17.34 3.62
N ARG A 199 -23.11 -17.83 2.48
CA ARG A 199 -22.38 -19.11 2.41
C ARG A 199 -21.09 -19.09 3.21
N LEU A 200 -20.27 -18.05 3.07
CA LEU A 200 -19.00 -17.94 3.81
C LEU A 200 -19.23 -17.95 5.32
N ARG A 201 -20.29 -17.30 5.83
CA ARG A 201 -20.65 -17.36 7.26
C ARG A 201 -21.06 -18.77 7.70
N ASN A 202 -21.74 -19.54 6.84
CA ASN A 202 -22.16 -20.90 7.14
C ASN A 202 -21.00 -21.91 7.11
N MET A 203 -19.95 -21.63 6.34
CA MET A 203 -18.73 -22.46 6.32
C MET A 203 -17.91 -22.36 7.62
N GLY A 204 -18.03 -21.24 8.34
CA GLY A 204 -17.27 -20.97 9.56
C GLY A 204 -15.98 -20.20 9.27
N ASP A 205 -15.04 -20.26 10.22
CA ASP A 205 -13.76 -19.58 10.09
C ASP A 205 -12.81 -20.34 9.14
N ILE A 206 -12.23 -19.61 8.18
CA ILE A 206 -11.23 -20.12 7.24
C ILE A 206 -9.86 -19.48 7.46
N LEU A 207 -9.76 -18.43 8.27
CA LEU A 207 -8.50 -17.71 8.44
C LEU A 207 -7.49 -18.55 9.23
N LEU A 208 -7.83 -18.98 10.44
CA LEU A 208 -6.88 -19.70 11.30
C LEU A 208 -6.45 -21.05 10.69
N PRO A 209 -7.35 -21.89 10.15
CA PRO A 209 -6.92 -23.13 9.51
C PRO A 209 -6.13 -22.85 8.21
N GLY A 210 -6.46 -21.78 7.49
CA GLY A 210 -5.70 -21.32 6.34
C GLY A 210 -4.26 -20.94 6.70
N LEU A 211 -4.07 -20.17 7.78
CA LEU A 211 -2.73 -19.82 8.27
C LEU A 211 -1.95 -21.05 8.72
N GLN A 212 -2.58 -22.01 9.39
CA GLN A 212 -1.93 -23.28 9.74
C GLN A 212 -1.48 -24.04 8.49
N PHE A 213 -2.30 -24.04 7.44
CA PHE A 213 -1.93 -24.61 6.15
C PHE A 213 -0.72 -23.90 5.54
N LEU A 214 -0.67 -22.56 5.56
CA LEU A 214 0.49 -21.81 5.05
C LEU A 214 1.78 -22.18 5.79
N VAL A 215 1.75 -22.30 7.13
CA VAL A 215 2.93 -22.69 7.93
C VAL A 215 3.43 -24.09 7.53
N GLN A 216 2.51 -25.03 7.32
CA GLN A 216 2.86 -26.40 6.94
C GLN A 216 3.49 -26.49 5.53
N HIS A 217 3.27 -25.46 4.71
CA HIS A 217 3.58 -25.46 3.29
C HIS A 217 4.35 -24.19 2.86
N GLN A 218 5.11 -23.61 3.79
CA GLN A 218 5.76 -22.31 3.62
C GLN A 218 6.69 -22.21 2.40
N ASP A 219 7.29 -23.31 1.98
CA ASP A 219 8.20 -23.36 0.82
C ASP A 219 7.46 -23.22 -0.52
N GLU A 220 6.15 -23.47 -0.51
CA GLU A 220 5.29 -23.44 -1.69
C GLU A 220 4.35 -22.23 -1.66
N CYS A 221 3.95 -21.74 -0.48
CA CYS A 221 3.04 -20.60 -0.33
C CYS A 221 3.75 -19.24 -0.40
N GLN A 222 3.52 -18.48 -1.46
CA GLN A 222 4.13 -17.16 -1.69
C GLN A 222 3.13 -15.99 -1.67
N PHE A 223 1.83 -16.28 -1.68
CA PHE A 223 0.76 -15.29 -1.90
C PHE A 223 -0.27 -15.23 -0.76
N PHE A 224 0.08 -15.76 0.42
CA PHE A 224 -0.63 -15.58 1.68
C PHE A 224 -2.16 -15.71 1.60
N ASP A 225 -2.90 -14.60 1.57
CA ASP A 225 -4.36 -14.58 1.51
C ASP A 225 -4.89 -15.29 0.26
N GLN A 226 -4.21 -15.14 -0.88
CA GLN A 226 -4.56 -15.83 -2.11
C GLN A 226 -4.36 -17.35 -1.97
N ASP A 227 -3.29 -17.79 -1.31
CA ASP A 227 -3.04 -19.22 -1.08
C ASP A 227 -4.09 -19.82 -0.14
N ILE A 228 -4.50 -19.09 0.90
CA ILE A 228 -5.61 -19.49 1.78
C ILE A 228 -6.89 -19.64 0.97
N LEU A 229 -7.25 -18.64 0.15
CA LEU A 229 -8.46 -18.69 -0.65
C LEU A 229 -8.42 -19.83 -1.68
N ASN A 230 -7.30 -20.03 -2.37
CA ASN A 230 -7.16 -21.15 -3.30
C ASN A 230 -7.21 -22.52 -2.57
N TYR A 231 -6.63 -22.63 -1.38
CA TYR A 231 -6.71 -23.86 -0.58
C TYR A 231 -8.16 -24.26 -0.26
N PHE A 232 -9.01 -23.29 0.11
CA PHE A 232 -10.41 -23.57 0.43
C PHE A 232 -11.33 -23.69 -0.79
N PHE A 233 -11.07 -22.94 -1.87
CA PHE A 233 -12.05 -22.72 -2.93
C PHE A 233 -11.63 -23.18 -4.33
N SER A 234 -10.40 -23.64 -4.54
CA SER A 234 -9.87 -24.08 -5.84
C SER A 234 -10.76 -25.09 -6.60
N ARG A 235 -11.59 -25.85 -5.88
CA ARG A 235 -12.53 -26.83 -6.46
C ARG A 235 -13.99 -26.40 -6.44
N ASP A 236 -14.29 -25.25 -5.84
CA ASP A 236 -15.65 -24.75 -5.62
C ASP A 236 -15.68 -23.21 -5.72
N TYR A 237 -15.31 -22.69 -6.89
CA TYR A 237 -15.46 -21.29 -7.22
C TYR A 237 -16.08 -21.09 -8.60
N MET A 238 -16.77 -19.97 -8.76
CA MET A 238 -17.31 -19.54 -10.04
C MET A 238 -16.19 -18.94 -10.90
N HIS A 239 -15.88 -19.59 -12.02
CA HIS A 239 -14.97 -19.04 -13.02
C HIS A 239 -15.56 -17.78 -13.68
N LEU A 240 -14.82 -16.68 -13.59
CA LEU A 240 -15.24 -15.41 -14.17
C LEU A 240 -14.53 -15.15 -15.51
N PRO A 241 -15.21 -14.46 -16.46
CA PRO A 241 -14.57 -13.90 -17.63
C PRO A 241 -13.32 -13.06 -17.28
N TRP A 242 -12.26 -13.22 -18.09
CA TRP A 242 -10.95 -12.58 -17.89
C TRP A 242 -11.00 -11.07 -17.64
N ASN A 243 -11.99 -10.36 -18.20
CA ASN A 243 -12.10 -8.91 -18.09
C ASN A 243 -12.62 -8.41 -16.74
N TYR A 244 -13.09 -9.29 -15.85
CA TYR A 244 -13.38 -8.94 -14.46
C TYR A 244 -12.11 -8.78 -13.61
N ASN A 245 -10.93 -9.16 -14.12
CA ASN A 245 -9.64 -8.94 -13.46
C ASN A 245 -8.51 -8.92 -14.50
N ILE A 246 -8.38 -7.78 -15.19
CA ILE A 246 -7.37 -7.55 -16.21
C ILE A 246 -6.04 -7.24 -15.52
N LEU A 247 -5.15 -8.22 -15.45
CA LEU A 247 -3.78 -8.01 -14.97
C LEU A 247 -3.05 -7.04 -15.91
N GLN A 248 -2.86 -5.80 -15.47
CA GLN A 248 -2.43 -4.71 -16.36
C GLN A 248 -1.09 -5.00 -17.04
N HIS A 249 -0.15 -5.64 -16.35
CA HIS A 249 1.14 -5.99 -16.92
C HIS A 249 1.07 -7.08 -18.00
N TRP A 250 0.08 -7.99 -17.92
CA TRP A 250 -0.19 -8.97 -18.98
C TRP A 250 -0.85 -8.26 -20.16
N ASP A 251 -1.88 -7.45 -19.90
CA ASP A 251 -2.59 -6.71 -20.94
C ASP A 251 -1.67 -5.75 -21.70
N ARG A 252 -0.74 -5.09 -20.99
CA ARG A 252 0.27 -4.24 -21.62
C ARG A 252 1.22 -5.01 -22.53
N LYS A 253 1.57 -6.23 -22.15
CA LYS A 253 2.57 -7.05 -22.86
C LYS A 253 1.96 -7.85 -24.01
N TRP A 254 0.72 -8.30 -23.87
CA TRP A 254 0.08 -9.28 -24.74
C TRP A 254 -1.33 -8.91 -25.20
N GLY A 255 -1.94 -7.90 -24.58
CA GLY A 255 -3.23 -7.39 -24.98
C GLY A 255 -3.13 -6.35 -26.10
N GLU A 256 -4.30 -5.98 -26.61
CA GLU A 256 -4.42 -4.89 -27.58
C GLU A 256 -4.14 -3.53 -26.92
N PRO A 257 -3.63 -2.53 -27.66
CA PRO A 257 -3.33 -1.21 -27.10
C PRO A 257 -4.58 -0.43 -26.66
N GLU A 258 -5.76 -0.80 -27.17
CA GLU A 258 -7.02 -0.14 -26.87
C GLU A 258 -7.55 -0.50 -25.47
N LEU A 259 -8.13 0.49 -24.79
CA LEU A 259 -8.78 0.27 -23.51
C LEU A 259 -10.04 -0.59 -23.70
N ARG A 260 -10.18 -1.63 -22.89
CA ARG A 260 -11.32 -2.55 -22.89
C ARG A 260 -12.19 -2.32 -21.67
N GLU A 261 -13.45 -2.68 -21.80
CA GLU A 261 -14.36 -2.70 -20.65
C GLU A 261 -13.93 -3.83 -19.68
N GLY A 262 -13.67 -3.47 -18.42
CA GLY A 262 -13.23 -4.42 -17.41
C GLY A 262 -12.72 -3.76 -16.14
N ILE A 263 -12.14 -4.55 -15.25
CA ILE A 263 -11.47 -4.09 -14.03
C ILE A 263 -9.97 -4.28 -14.22
N TYR A 264 -9.22 -3.17 -14.28
CA TYR A 264 -7.77 -3.17 -14.44
C TYR A 264 -7.09 -3.31 -13.08
N HIS A 265 -6.26 -4.33 -12.93
CA HIS A 265 -5.53 -4.62 -11.70
C HIS A 265 -4.04 -4.29 -11.89
N TYR A 266 -3.57 -3.27 -11.18
CA TYR A 266 -2.22 -2.71 -11.26
C TYR A 266 -1.28 -3.38 -10.26
N MET A 267 -1.34 -4.72 -10.18
CA MET A 267 -0.55 -5.48 -9.19
C MET A 267 0.93 -5.08 -9.23
N GLY A 268 1.52 -4.85 -8.05
CA GLY A 268 2.92 -4.47 -7.93
C GLY A 268 3.23 -3.07 -8.49
N ARG A 269 4.33 -2.92 -9.25
CA ARG A 269 4.82 -1.61 -9.74
C ARG A 269 4.47 -1.36 -11.21
N THR A 270 3.22 -1.62 -11.58
CA THR A 270 2.80 -1.65 -13.00
C THR A 270 2.18 -0.36 -13.49
N LEU A 271 1.64 0.48 -12.59
CA LEU A 271 1.24 1.86 -12.92
C LEU A 271 2.47 2.68 -13.34
N ARG A 272 2.42 3.31 -14.51
CA ARG A 272 3.50 4.16 -15.03
C ARG A 272 3.02 5.60 -15.20
N LEU A 273 3.96 6.55 -15.22
CA LEU A 273 3.71 7.95 -15.60
C LEU A 273 3.68 8.08 -17.13
N ASN A 274 2.83 7.31 -17.81
CA ASN A 274 2.71 7.33 -19.27
C ASN A 274 1.27 7.59 -19.71
N PHE A 275 0.89 8.86 -19.82
CA PHE A 275 -0.46 9.25 -20.23
C PHE A 275 -0.84 8.79 -21.66
N ALA A 276 0.14 8.46 -22.51
CA ALA A 276 -0.13 7.94 -23.84
C ALA A 276 -0.59 6.47 -23.86
N ASP A 277 -0.43 5.73 -22.75
CA ASP A 277 -1.00 4.40 -22.60
C ASP A 277 -2.42 4.53 -22.04
N PRO A 278 -3.48 4.09 -22.77
CA PRO A 278 -4.86 4.21 -22.29
C PRO A 278 -5.11 3.54 -20.94
N ARG A 279 -4.32 2.51 -20.62
CA ARG A 279 -4.40 1.80 -19.33
C ARG A 279 -3.85 2.65 -18.20
N ASP A 280 -2.88 3.52 -18.44
CA ASP A 280 -2.41 4.46 -17.42
C ASP A 280 -3.34 5.68 -17.36
N SER A 281 -3.86 6.14 -18.50
CA SER A 281 -4.74 7.32 -18.56
C SER A 281 -6.01 7.14 -17.71
N VAL A 282 -6.65 5.96 -17.74
CA VAL A 282 -7.87 5.70 -16.96
C VAL A 282 -7.66 5.82 -15.45
N PHE A 283 -6.46 5.49 -14.95
CA PHE A 283 -6.09 5.71 -13.55
C PHE A 283 -6.02 7.21 -13.25
N TYR A 284 -5.27 7.98 -14.06
CA TYR A 284 -5.08 9.41 -13.81
C TYR A 284 -6.38 10.20 -13.98
N GLU A 285 -7.20 9.85 -14.97
CA GLU A 285 -8.54 10.41 -15.17
C GLU A 285 -9.41 10.22 -13.94
N ALA A 286 -9.34 9.06 -13.27
CA ALA A 286 -10.05 8.87 -12.01
C ALA A 286 -9.40 9.67 -10.86
N PHE A 287 -8.06 9.62 -10.76
CA PHE A 287 -7.33 10.18 -9.62
C PHE A 287 -7.50 11.69 -9.48
N VAL A 288 -7.55 12.43 -10.61
CA VAL A 288 -7.72 13.90 -10.60
C VAL A 288 -9.05 14.38 -10.01
N HIS A 289 -10.05 13.51 -9.91
CA HIS A 289 -11.33 13.82 -9.30
C HIS A 289 -11.40 13.44 -7.81
N THR A 290 -10.32 12.90 -7.26
CA THR A 290 -10.28 12.51 -5.86
C THR A 290 -9.70 13.63 -4.99
N PRO A 291 -10.09 13.73 -3.70
CA PRO A 291 -9.54 14.74 -2.79
C PRO A 291 -8.02 14.63 -2.56
N TRP A 292 -7.41 13.47 -2.87
CA TRP A 292 -5.96 13.28 -2.82
C TRP A 292 -5.22 14.03 -3.93
N CYS A 293 -5.87 14.36 -5.05
CA CYS A 293 -5.30 15.19 -6.10
C CYS A 293 -5.59 16.67 -5.83
N ASN A 294 -4.93 17.22 -4.81
CA ASN A 294 -5.06 18.62 -4.43
C ASN A 294 -3.82 19.45 -4.83
N ALA A 295 -3.87 20.76 -4.58
CA ALA A 295 -2.77 21.67 -4.93
C ALA A 295 -1.43 21.25 -4.29
N GLU A 296 -1.46 20.79 -3.03
CA GLU A 296 -0.26 20.34 -2.34
C GLU A 296 0.35 19.10 -3.02
N TYR A 297 -0.47 18.11 -3.37
CA TYR A 297 -0.02 16.93 -4.12
C TYR A 297 0.61 17.32 -5.46
N ILE A 298 -0.02 18.21 -6.22
CA ILE A 298 0.49 18.66 -7.52
C ILE A 298 1.83 19.37 -7.36
N CYS A 299 1.96 20.30 -6.41
CA CYS A 299 3.21 21.00 -6.14
C CYS A 299 4.33 20.04 -5.71
N LYS A 300 4.05 19.08 -4.81
CA LYS A 300 5.01 18.06 -4.39
C LYS A 300 5.45 17.19 -5.56
N SER A 301 4.50 16.73 -6.37
CA SER A 301 4.77 15.92 -7.56
C SER A 301 5.69 16.66 -8.54
N LEU A 302 5.42 17.96 -8.79
CA LEU A 302 6.26 18.79 -9.65
C LEU A 302 7.70 18.95 -9.13
N ILE A 303 7.87 19.16 -7.82
CA ILE A 303 9.20 19.24 -7.19
C ILE A 303 9.96 17.92 -7.40
N VAL A 304 9.32 16.79 -7.09
CA VAL A 304 9.93 15.47 -7.26
C VAL A 304 10.30 15.22 -8.72
N THR A 305 9.40 15.50 -9.67
CA THR A 305 9.67 15.35 -11.11
C THR A 305 10.83 16.23 -11.56
N ARG A 306 10.88 17.49 -11.12
CA ARG A 306 12.01 18.38 -11.42
C ARG A 306 13.32 17.80 -10.91
N ASP A 307 13.33 17.27 -9.69
CA ASP A 307 14.52 16.71 -9.06
C ASP A 307 14.95 15.37 -9.68
N VAL A 308 14.01 14.57 -10.21
CA VAL A 308 14.31 13.40 -11.06
C VAL A 308 15.02 13.87 -12.34
N ILE A 309 14.43 14.82 -13.06
CA ILE A 309 14.90 15.27 -14.38
C ILE A 309 16.27 15.96 -14.27
N SER A 310 16.52 16.71 -13.19
CA SER A 310 17.80 17.35 -12.96
C SER A 310 18.91 16.38 -12.52
N GLY A 311 18.61 15.09 -12.35
CA GLY A 311 19.56 14.10 -11.82
C GLY A 311 19.85 14.23 -10.33
N ASN A 312 19.20 15.18 -9.63
CA ASN A 312 19.40 15.43 -8.21
C ASN A 312 19.04 14.21 -7.36
N ILE A 313 18.03 13.42 -7.74
CA ILE A 313 17.68 12.21 -7.00
C ILE A 313 18.78 11.14 -7.07
N HIS A 314 19.44 10.98 -8.22
CA HIS A 314 20.53 10.00 -8.35
C HIS A 314 21.74 10.44 -7.53
N LYS A 315 22.06 11.73 -7.59
CA LYS A 315 23.08 12.37 -6.74
C LYS A 315 22.77 12.15 -5.26
N ASN A 316 21.55 12.48 -4.81
CA ASN A 316 21.14 12.33 -3.42
C ASN A 316 21.12 10.85 -2.97
N ASN A 317 20.75 9.91 -3.84
CA ASN A 317 20.79 8.47 -3.52
C ASN A 317 22.21 7.93 -3.40
N GLU A 318 23.17 8.43 -4.19
CA GLU A 318 24.58 8.10 -4.03
C GLU A 318 25.14 8.68 -2.74
N LEU A 319 24.83 9.95 -2.47
CA LEU A 319 25.20 10.65 -1.24
C LEU A 319 24.63 9.93 0.00
N ASN A 320 23.36 9.50 -0.06
CA ASN A 320 22.71 8.69 0.98
C ASN A 320 23.42 7.35 1.21
N ARG A 321 23.84 6.65 0.16
CA ARG A 321 24.58 5.40 0.30
C ARG A 321 25.95 5.60 0.93
N ARG A 322 26.67 6.67 0.56
CA ARG A 322 27.94 7.02 1.18
C ARG A 322 27.76 7.34 2.66
N ALA A 323 26.77 8.17 2.98
CA ALA A 323 26.48 8.54 4.35
C ALA A 323 26.06 7.32 5.20
N ALA A 324 25.16 6.47 4.71
CA ALA A 324 24.76 5.24 5.38
C ALA A 324 25.94 4.27 5.61
N ALA A 325 26.90 4.18 4.68
CA ALA A 325 28.10 3.36 4.85
C ALA A 325 29.02 3.87 5.96
N VAL A 326 29.10 5.20 6.14
CA VAL A 326 29.85 5.83 7.24
C VAL A 326 29.13 5.61 8.58
N TRP A 327 27.80 5.69 8.59
CA TRP A 327 27.00 5.63 9.82
C TRP A 327 26.77 4.22 10.37
N GLY A 328 26.62 3.21 9.50
CA GLY A 328 26.20 1.86 9.89
C GLY A 328 27.13 1.15 10.89
N ARG A 329 28.31 1.71 11.19
CA ARG A 329 29.30 1.16 12.13
C ARG A 329 29.49 2.00 13.39
N ARG A 330 28.79 3.12 13.54
CA ARG A 330 29.02 4.10 14.62
C ARG A 330 27.74 4.39 15.39
N ARG A 331 27.90 4.75 16.67
CA ARG A 331 26.77 5.11 17.54
C ARG A 331 26.34 6.55 17.28
N ARG A 332 25.04 6.82 17.31
CA ARG A 332 24.50 8.16 17.06
C ARG A 332 24.54 8.98 18.36
N VAL A 333 24.90 10.25 18.25
CA VAL A 333 24.80 11.24 19.32
C VAL A 333 24.00 12.41 18.78
N PHE A 334 22.88 12.72 19.42
CA PHE A 334 22.03 13.81 18.98
C PHE A 334 22.44 15.10 19.68
N VAL A 335 22.38 16.22 18.98
CA VAL A 335 22.81 17.52 19.51
C VAL A 335 21.78 18.58 19.14
N GLY A 336 21.35 19.38 20.10
CA GLY A 336 20.38 20.44 19.83
C GLY A 336 20.09 21.30 21.05
N PRO A 337 19.17 22.29 20.93
CA PRO A 337 18.77 23.11 22.06
C PRO A 337 18.16 22.27 23.18
N LYS A 338 18.48 22.60 24.44
CA LYS A 338 18.00 21.86 25.61
C LYS A 338 16.48 21.83 25.71
N GLU A 339 15.85 22.96 25.42
CA GLU A 339 14.39 23.15 25.42
C GLU A 339 13.66 22.28 24.40
N ASN A 340 14.36 21.79 23.38
CA ASN A 340 13.79 20.99 22.31
C ASN A 340 14.08 19.49 22.45
N GLU A 341 14.79 19.05 23.50
CA GLU A 341 15.19 17.64 23.65
C GLU A 341 14.00 16.69 23.65
N GLU A 342 12.97 16.95 24.45
CA GLU A 342 11.79 16.08 24.55
C GLU A 342 11.05 15.98 23.21
N LYS A 343 10.82 17.14 22.56
CA LYS A 343 10.20 17.23 21.22
C LYS A 343 11.02 16.48 20.17
N LEU A 344 12.35 16.60 20.19
CA LEU A 344 13.24 15.93 19.24
C LEU A 344 13.32 14.42 19.50
N ARG A 345 13.31 13.99 20.76
CA ARG A 345 13.26 12.56 21.13
C ARG A 345 11.99 11.90 20.62
N GLU A 346 10.85 12.55 20.80
CA GLU A 346 9.56 12.09 20.28
C GLU A 346 9.53 12.11 18.74
N MET A 347 9.92 13.23 18.12
CA MET A 347 9.90 13.38 16.65
C MET A 347 10.78 12.37 15.91
N PHE A 348 11.96 12.05 16.45
CA PHE A 348 12.93 11.16 15.80
C PHE A 348 12.93 9.74 16.38
N PHE A 349 11.98 9.41 17.26
CA PHE A 349 11.89 8.11 17.93
C PHE A 349 13.24 7.68 18.54
N LEU A 350 13.91 8.62 19.22
CA LEU A 350 15.23 8.39 19.81
C LEU A 350 15.11 7.35 20.91
N GLN A 351 15.95 6.32 20.89
CA GLN A 351 15.95 5.34 21.97
C GLN A 351 16.58 5.94 23.24
N ASP A 352 16.16 5.47 24.42
CA ASP A 352 16.70 5.93 25.72
C ASP A 352 18.22 5.75 25.84
N VAL A 353 18.77 4.80 25.08
CA VAL A 353 20.22 4.51 25.03
C VAL A 353 21.00 5.48 24.15
N GLU A 354 20.33 6.31 23.36
CA GLU A 354 20.97 7.26 22.46
C GLU A 354 21.26 8.59 23.18
N PRO A 355 22.54 9.02 23.25
CA PRO A 355 22.90 10.24 23.95
C PRO A 355 22.35 11.47 23.25
N TYR A 356 21.90 12.44 24.04
CA TYR A 356 21.56 13.79 23.59
C TYR A 356 22.47 14.80 24.29
N VAL A 357 23.16 15.62 23.51
CA VAL A 357 24.03 16.70 23.99
C VAL A 357 23.27 18.01 23.82
N ALA A 358 22.82 18.56 24.94
CA ALA A 358 22.18 19.86 24.96
C ALA A 358 23.22 20.97 24.73
N LEU A 359 23.00 21.83 23.74
CA LEU A 359 23.84 23.01 23.52
C LEU A 359 23.49 24.11 24.53
N GLU A 360 24.53 24.72 25.10
CA GLU A 360 24.39 25.87 25.98
C GLU A 360 24.17 27.16 25.17
N GLU A 361 23.46 28.14 25.73
CA GLU A 361 23.31 29.45 25.10
C GLU A 361 24.68 30.09 24.84
N GLY A 362 24.90 30.55 23.59
CA GLY A 362 26.15 31.20 23.20
C GLY A 362 27.29 30.25 22.81
N TRP A 363 27.02 28.95 22.61
CA TRP A 363 27.98 27.95 22.11
C TRP A 363 28.75 28.40 20.85
N GLU A 364 28.13 29.24 20.01
CA GLU A 364 28.71 29.84 18.81
C GLU A 364 29.99 30.66 19.08
N LYS A 365 30.14 31.19 20.31
CA LYS A 365 31.31 31.98 20.73
C LYS A 365 32.36 31.16 21.46
N THR A 366 31.96 30.08 22.12
CA THR A 366 32.83 29.23 22.94
C THR A 366 33.32 27.99 22.22
N GLY A 367 32.73 27.67 21.07
CA GLY A 367 33.02 26.47 20.29
C GLY A 367 32.17 25.28 20.69
N LEU A 368 32.08 24.31 19.78
CA LEU A 368 31.37 23.04 19.94
C LEU A 368 32.21 22.05 20.75
N HIS A 369 31.70 21.64 21.91
CA HIS A 369 32.32 20.57 22.69
C HIS A 369 31.63 19.23 22.42
N LEU A 370 32.33 18.33 21.72
CA LEU A 370 31.83 17.02 21.31
C LEU A 370 32.43 15.92 22.20
N PRO A 371 31.68 15.38 23.19
CA PRO A 371 32.25 14.54 24.26
C PRO A 371 32.57 13.08 23.84
N TYR A 372 32.08 12.64 22.69
CA TYR A 372 32.29 11.33 22.07
C TYR A 372 33.22 11.41 20.86
N ASP A 373 34.02 10.36 20.67
CA ASP A 373 35.01 10.21 19.60
C ASP A 373 34.34 9.93 18.23
N LEU A 374 34.69 10.74 17.22
CA LEU A 374 34.18 10.65 15.84
C LEU A 374 34.50 9.33 15.13
N SER A 375 35.53 8.61 15.56
CA SER A 375 35.85 7.28 15.02
C SER A 375 34.77 6.24 15.38
N THR A 376 34.07 6.43 16.50
CA THR A 376 33.08 5.48 17.04
C THR A 376 31.66 6.05 17.09
N HIS A 377 31.51 7.36 17.02
CA HIS A 377 30.23 8.06 17.10
C HIS A 377 30.03 8.99 15.91
N VAL A 378 28.78 9.21 15.56
CA VAL A 378 28.37 10.20 14.57
C VAL A 378 27.42 11.17 15.26
N TYR A 379 27.69 12.46 15.12
CA TYR A 379 26.81 13.48 15.68
C TYR A 379 25.72 13.84 14.68
N VAL A 380 24.50 14.00 15.17
CA VAL A 380 23.33 14.48 14.43
C VAL A 380 22.85 15.75 15.11
N PHE A 381 23.09 16.88 14.48
CA PHE A 381 22.72 18.18 15.00
C PHE A 381 21.35 18.61 14.51
N PHE A 382 20.57 19.26 15.37
CA PHE A 382 19.30 19.89 15.07
C PHE A 382 19.41 21.39 15.35
N LEU A 383 19.87 22.17 14.37
CA LEU A 383 20.10 23.62 14.51
C LEU A 383 19.47 24.37 13.36
N ASP A 384 18.92 25.55 13.60
CA ASP A 384 18.43 26.47 12.58
C ASP A 384 19.57 27.30 11.94
N THR A 385 20.71 27.44 12.62
CA THR A 385 21.91 28.21 12.22
C THR A 385 22.94 27.43 11.38
N PHE A 386 22.55 26.34 10.71
CA PHE A 386 23.47 25.53 9.91
C PHE A 386 24.22 26.31 8.80
N PRO A 387 23.62 27.25 8.05
CA PRO A 387 24.35 27.98 7.01
C PRO A 387 25.58 28.75 7.56
N GLU A 388 25.43 29.37 8.72
CA GLU A 388 26.49 30.08 9.42
C GLU A 388 27.55 29.11 9.95
N LEU A 389 27.12 27.99 10.55
CA LEU A 389 28.03 26.97 11.08
C LEU A 389 28.80 26.26 9.97
N ARG A 390 28.16 25.95 8.84
CA ARG A 390 28.80 25.37 7.65
C ARG A 390 29.98 26.23 7.22
N LYS A 391 29.79 27.55 7.15
CA LYS A 391 30.85 28.48 6.79
C LYS A 391 32.01 28.42 7.79
N GLN A 392 31.72 28.34 9.08
CA GLN A 392 32.74 28.21 10.12
C GLN A 392 33.50 26.87 10.04
N LEU A 393 32.81 25.77 9.74
CA LEU A 393 33.42 24.45 9.55
C LEU A 393 34.34 24.46 8.32
N GLU A 394 33.88 25.01 7.19
CA GLU A 394 34.69 25.16 5.97
C GLU A 394 35.91 26.07 6.22
N GLU A 395 35.76 27.18 6.94
CA GLU A 395 36.87 28.07 7.34
C GLU A 395 37.86 27.38 8.31
N ALA A 396 37.38 26.44 9.14
CA ALA A 396 38.20 25.61 10.01
C ALA A 396 38.89 24.44 9.28
N GLY A 397 38.70 24.33 7.95
CA GLY A 397 39.33 23.30 7.11
C GLY A 397 38.56 21.98 7.05
N TRP A 398 37.35 21.92 7.60
CA TRP A 398 36.48 20.75 7.48
C TRP A 398 35.83 20.75 6.10
N GLN A 399 35.74 19.57 5.50
CA GLN A 399 35.19 19.40 4.16
C GLN A 399 33.79 18.78 4.23
N GLU A 400 32.82 19.44 3.60
CA GLU A 400 31.49 18.86 3.43
C GLU A 400 31.62 17.57 2.60
N TRP A 401 30.95 16.50 3.04
CA TRP A 401 31.01 15.13 2.51
C TRP A 401 32.23 14.29 2.92
N GLU A 402 33.23 14.87 3.57
CA GLU A 402 34.32 14.11 4.22
C GLU A 402 34.22 14.16 5.74
N ASP A 403 33.99 15.35 6.31
CA ASP A 403 33.94 15.57 7.75
C ASP A 403 32.53 15.93 8.26
N PHE A 404 31.68 16.54 7.42
CA PHE A 404 30.29 16.85 7.80
C PHE A 404 29.33 16.87 6.60
N ILE A 405 28.01 16.74 6.82
CA ILE A 405 26.99 16.71 5.74
C ILE A 405 25.70 17.45 6.15
N ASP A 406 25.09 18.21 5.22
CA ASP A 406 23.69 18.68 5.35
C ASP A 406 22.71 17.49 5.30
N GLY A 407 22.15 17.15 6.45
CA GLY A 407 21.17 16.09 6.64
C GLY A 407 19.85 16.32 5.89
N LYS A 408 19.49 17.56 5.50
CA LYS A 408 18.36 17.77 4.58
C LYS A 408 18.63 17.25 3.18
N ALA A 409 19.88 17.17 2.73
CA ALA A 409 20.23 16.56 1.45
C ALA A 409 20.06 15.03 1.47
N LEU A 410 20.05 14.43 2.66
CA LEU A 410 19.95 12.98 2.88
C LEU A 410 18.50 12.53 3.12
N ILE A 411 17.69 13.40 3.71
CA ILE A 411 16.26 13.20 3.84
C ILE A 411 15.64 13.44 2.46
N LEU A 412 15.45 12.35 1.69
CA LEU A 412 14.56 12.32 0.51
C LEU A 412 13.30 13.12 0.83
N PRO A 413 12.73 13.90 -0.11
CA PRO A 413 11.70 14.89 0.21
C PRO A 413 10.48 14.19 0.82
N ARG A 414 10.44 14.11 2.15
CA ARG A 414 9.26 13.75 2.91
C ARG A 414 8.55 15.05 3.23
N PRO A 415 7.23 15.10 3.00
CA PRO A 415 6.46 16.29 3.26
C PRO A 415 6.19 16.40 4.76
N ALA A 416 7.18 16.83 5.52
CA ALA A 416 6.97 17.22 6.91
C ALA A 416 7.27 18.72 7.00
N HIS A 417 6.21 19.53 7.09
CA HIS A 417 6.26 20.96 7.46
C HIS A 417 7.05 21.21 8.76
N LEU A 418 7.22 20.17 9.60
CA LEU A 418 7.95 20.17 10.87
C LEU A 418 9.49 20.17 10.73
N LEU A 419 10.04 19.79 9.57
CA LEU A 419 11.50 19.86 9.33
C LEU A 419 11.96 21.26 8.87
N ASP A 420 11.04 22.21 8.69
CA ASP A 420 11.41 23.56 8.27
C ASP A 420 12.06 24.37 9.40
N GLU A 421 11.75 24.05 10.66
CA GLU A 421 12.30 24.71 11.85
C GLU A 421 13.76 24.34 12.15
N TYR A 422 14.25 23.17 11.69
CA TYR A 422 15.61 22.69 11.96
C TYR A 422 16.35 22.33 10.67
N ARG A 423 17.63 22.71 10.58
CA ARG A 423 18.58 22.09 9.65
C ARG A 423 19.27 20.95 10.40
N ILE A 424 19.19 19.76 9.82
CA ILE A 424 19.91 18.61 10.34
C ILE A 424 21.27 18.59 9.66
N PHE A 425 22.35 18.44 10.41
CA PHE A 425 23.64 18.13 9.79
C PHE A 425 24.39 17.12 10.64
N MET A 426 25.30 16.41 9.99
CA MET A 426 25.99 15.29 10.60
C MET A 426 27.49 15.51 10.57
N VAL A 427 28.16 15.17 11.66
CA VAL A 427 29.62 15.22 11.75
C VAL A 427 30.16 13.79 11.81
N MET A 428 31.06 13.48 10.89
CA MET A 428 31.61 12.15 10.58
C MET A 428 33.04 11.96 11.10
#